data_AF-A0A651G4V8-F1
#
_entry.id   AF-A0A651G4V8-F1
#
_cell.length_a   1.000
_cell.length_b   1.000
_cell.length_c   1.000
_cell.angle_alpha   90.00
_cell.angle_beta   90.00
_cell.angle_gamma   90.00
#
_symmetry.space_group_name_H-M   'P 1'
#
loop_
_entity.id
_entity.type
_entity.pdbx_description
1 polymer ?
#
loop_
_entity_poly.entity_id
_entity_poly.type
_entity_poly.pdbx_seq_one_letter_code
_entity_poly.pdbx_strand_id
1 'polypeptide(L)'
;MNTKGHSLPVFQTQKKIKPSFWFGATLLITGLLFSFPAFAQFAGGDGTSGNPYQIATAEQLNDIRNNLSAHYILIANIDLTEDTRVGGAFWNDGQGWQPIGNRTTTFRGSINGNGYTITGMYINRPAQNDIGLFGGTFGSADINQTLLLNVEISGSDISGGLVGWNNGTIRNSYTTGTVNGRMNTGGLVGINRGSGSVSNSHSTAAVHGSEAVGGLVGTNDTGRPITTSYATGDV
;
A
#
# COMPACT_ATOMS: atom_id res chain seq x y z
N MET A 1 -27.43 -12.11 58.88
CA MET A 1 -28.21 -11.97 57.63
C MET A 1 -28.26 -10.51 57.24
N ASN A 2 -28.23 -10.22 55.94
CA ASN A 2 -28.19 -8.92 55.24
C ASN A 2 -26.85 -8.18 55.25
N THR A 3 -25.95 -8.42 54.28
CA THR A 3 -25.90 -8.06 52.83
C THR A 3 -25.32 -6.67 52.55
N LYS A 4 -24.19 -6.71 51.84
CA LYS A 4 -23.42 -5.61 51.28
C LYS A 4 -24.22 -4.87 50.21
N GLY A 5 -24.05 -3.55 50.13
CA GLY A 5 -24.51 -2.72 49.02
C GLY A 5 -23.51 -1.59 48.76
N HIS A 6 -22.38 -1.89 48.13
CA HIS A 6 -21.51 -0.87 47.55
C HIS A 6 -22.01 -0.56 46.14
N SER A 7 -22.59 0.62 45.96
CA SER A 7 -22.97 1.17 44.65
C SER A 7 -21.74 1.78 43.97
N LEU A 8 -21.35 1.21 42.82
CA LEU A 8 -20.37 1.78 41.89
C LEU A 8 -20.99 2.96 41.11
N PRO A 9 -20.23 4.00 40.74
CA PRO A 9 -20.74 5.07 39.89
C PRO A 9 -20.84 4.64 38.43
N VAL A 10 -21.98 4.96 37.82
CA VAL A 10 -22.31 4.74 36.41
C VAL A 10 -21.53 5.73 35.54
N PHE A 11 -20.67 5.24 34.66
CA PHE A 11 -20.09 6.04 33.56
C PHE A 11 -21.18 6.32 32.52
N GLN A 12 -21.60 7.58 32.41
CA GLN A 12 -22.51 8.06 31.36
C GLN A 12 -21.72 8.23 30.05
N THR A 13 -22.10 7.48 29.02
CA THR A 13 -21.55 7.58 27.67
C THR A 13 -22.01 8.90 27.03
N GLN A 14 -21.08 9.81 26.73
CA GLN A 14 -21.36 11.06 26.02
C GLN A 14 -21.82 10.75 24.58
N LYS A 15 -23.10 11.02 24.31
CA LYS A 15 -23.73 10.89 22.99
C LYS A 15 -23.28 12.07 22.12
N LYS A 16 -22.42 11.82 21.11
CA LYS A 16 -22.03 12.83 20.11
C LYS A 16 -23.27 13.41 19.42
N ILE A 17 -23.52 14.70 19.64
CA ILE A 17 -24.59 15.47 19.00
C ILE A 17 -24.14 15.79 17.56
N LYS A 18 -24.95 15.41 16.56
CA LYS A 18 -24.75 15.85 15.16
C LYS A 18 -25.35 17.25 14.99
N PRO A 19 -24.65 18.22 14.37
CA PRO A 19 -25.23 19.52 14.11
C PRO A 19 -26.21 19.45 12.93
N SER A 20 -27.46 19.84 13.17
CA SER A 20 -28.47 20.09 12.14
C SER A 20 -28.31 21.52 11.61
N PHE A 21 -28.00 21.66 10.32
CA PHE A 21 -27.94 22.97 9.66
C PHE A 21 -29.32 23.35 9.11
N TRP A 22 -29.77 24.53 9.54
CA TRP A 22 -30.99 25.20 9.13
C TRP A 22 -30.66 26.07 7.91
N PHE A 23 -31.35 25.89 6.76
CA PHE A 23 -31.18 26.77 5.59
C PHE A 23 -32.26 27.84 5.58
N GLY A 24 -31.84 29.10 5.70
CA GLY A 24 -32.73 30.25 5.60
C GLY A 24 -31.96 31.56 5.51
N ALA A 25 -31.28 31.80 4.39
CA ALA A 25 -30.93 33.15 3.93
C ALA A 25 -30.46 33.10 2.47
N THR A 26 -31.24 33.67 1.56
CA THR A 26 -30.83 33.95 0.18
C THR A 26 -29.88 35.15 0.21
N LEU A 27 -28.60 34.92 -0.04
CA LEU A 27 -27.60 35.97 -0.23
C LEU A 27 -27.08 35.89 -1.67
N LEU A 28 -27.46 36.88 -2.50
CA LEU A 28 -26.84 37.10 -3.81
C LEU A 28 -25.42 37.64 -3.57
N ILE A 29 -24.40 36.80 -3.72
CA ILE A 29 -23.02 37.25 -3.87
C ILE A 29 -22.61 36.98 -5.31
N THR A 30 -22.58 38.04 -6.10
CA THR A 30 -21.81 38.10 -7.35
C THR A 30 -20.34 38.20 -6.98
N GLY A 31 -19.68 37.05 -6.90
CA GLY A 31 -18.24 36.92 -6.72
C GLY A 31 -17.86 35.50 -7.09
N LEU A 32 -16.94 35.34 -8.05
CA LEU A 32 -16.43 34.03 -8.45
C LEU A 32 -15.87 33.30 -7.22
N LEU A 33 -16.67 32.39 -6.66
CA LEU A 33 -16.25 31.42 -5.68
C LEU A 33 -15.50 30.29 -6.41
N PHE A 34 -14.20 30.48 -6.64
CA PHE A 34 -13.32 29.33 -6.77
C PHE A 34 -13.10 28.74 -5.38
N SER A 35 -14.04 27.90 -4.95
CA SER A 35 -13.80 26.97 -3.86
C SER A 35 -12.96 25.82 -4.40
N PHE A 36 -11.63 25.93 -4.33
CA PHE A 36 -10.78 24.75 -4.46
C PHE A 36 -10.87 23.95 -3.15
N PRO A 37 -11.12 22.62 -3.19
CA PRO A 37 -10.87 21.81 -2.00
C PRO A 37 -9.40 21.96 -1.58
N ALA A 38 -9.17 22.03 -0.27
CA ALA A 38 -7.87 22.27 0.34
C ALA A 38 -6.84 21.22 -0.11
N PHE A 39 -5.90 21.60 -0.99
CA PHE A 39 -4.74 20.77 -1.29
C PHE A 39 -3.71 20.96 -0.19
N ALA A 40 -3.60 19.96 0.68
CA ALA A 40 -2.32 19.58 1.25
C ALA A 40 -2.23 18.04 1.18
N GLN A 41 -2.19 17.50 -0.05
CA GLN A 41 -2.25 16.04 -0.29
C GLN A 41 -0.88 15.36 -0.11
N PHE A 42 0.22 16.11 -0.10
CA PHE A 42 1.58 15.60 0.08
C PHE A 42 2.41 16.64 0.86
N ALA A 43 3.55 16.23 1.43
CA ALA A 43 4.40 17.11 2.24
C ALA A 43 5.08 18.21 1.40
N GLY A 44 5.11 18.03 0.08
CA GLY A 44 5.69 18.92 -0.91
C GLY A 44 5.66 18.28 -2.29
N GLY A 45 6.18 18.99 -3.29
CA GLY A 45 6.21 18.52 -4.68
C GLY A 45 4.92 18.82 -5.47
N ASP A 46 5.03 18.74 -6.79
CA ASP A 46 3.91 18.89 -7.74
C ASP A 46 3.60 17.60 -8.51
N GLY A 47 4.32 16.52 -8.20
CA GLY A 47 4.12 15.20 -8.80
C GLY A 47 4.76 15.03 -10.17
N THR A 48 5.50 16.02 -10.66
CA THR A 48 6.35 15.89 -11.86
C THR A 48 7.65 15.14 -11.52
N SER A 49 8.35 14.64 -12.54
CA SER A 49 9.62 13.93 -12.33
C SER A 49 10.73 14.82 -11.77
N GLY A 50 10.70 16.12 -12.04
CA GLY A 50 11.65 17.11 -11.49
C GLY A 50 11.31 17.56 -10.07
N ASN A 51 10.05 17.38 -9.64
CA ASN A 51 9.56 17.80 -8.33
C ASN A 51 8.50 16.81 -7.80
N PRO A 52 8.91 15.56 -7.50
CA PRO A 52 7.98 14.50 -7.11
C PRO A 52 7.26 14.83 -5.80
N TYR A 53 6.04 14.31 -5.66
CA TYR A 53 5.28 14.39 -4.42
C TYR A 53 6.04 13.73 -3.26
N GLN A 54 6.18 14.46 -2.16
CA GLN A 54 6.90 14.02 -0.98
C GLN A 54 5.97 13.31 0.00
N ILE A 55 6.37 12.12 0.42
CA ILE A 55 5.58 11.25 1.30
C ILE A 55 6.31 11.12 2.65
N ALA A 56 5.66 11.59 3.70
CA ALA A 56 6.13 11.53 5.08
C ALA A 56 5.19 10.74 6.01
N THR A 57 3.99 10.39 5.54
CA THR A 57 2.93 9.76 6.35
C THR A 57 2.24 8.63 5.60
N ALA A 58 1.55 7.77 6.34
CA ALA A 58 0.80 6.65 5.79
C ALA A 58 -0.39 7.13 4.93
N GLU A 59 -1.03 8.22 5.30
CA GLU A 59 -2.09 8.87 4.52
C GLU A 59 -1.57 9.33 3.15
N GLN A 60 -0.39 9.94 3.11
CA GLN A 60 0.25 10.38 1.86
C GLN A 60 0.66 9.18 0.99
N LEU A 61 1.17 8.11 1.59
CA LEU A 61 1.43 6.86 0.86
C LEU A 61 0.13 6.30 0.26
N ASN A 62 -0.96 6.34 1.03
CA ASN A 62 -2.27 5.92 0.57
C ASN A 62 -2.77 6.80 -0.59
N ASP A 63 -2.52 8.10 -0.55
CA ASP A 63 -2.96 9.08 -1.55
C ASP A 63 -2.32 8.93 -2.94
N ILE A 64 -1.28 8.10 -3.10
CA ILE A 64 -0.75 7.71 -4.42
C ILE A 64 -1.87 7.21 -5.35
N ARG A 65 -2.88 6.52 -4.80
CA ARG A 65 -4.02 5.98 -5.56
C ARG A 65 -4.84 7.03 -6.30
N ASN A 66 -4.73 8.30 -5.91
CA ASN A 66 -5.46 9.41 -6.52
C ASN A 66 -4.77 9.95 -7.77
N ASN A 67 -3.49 9.64 -8.00
CA ASN A 67 -2.78 9.96 -9.23
C ASN A 67 -1.70 8.92 -9.56
N LEU A 68 -2.12 7.82 -10.17
CA LEU A 68 -1.25 6.68 -10.49
C LEU A 68 -0.15 6.96 -11.52
N SER A 69 -0.16 8.14 -12.16
CA SER A 69 0.84 8.54 -13.17
C SER A 69 1.87 9.55 -12.64
N ALA A 70 1.69 10.08 -11.43
CA ALA A 70 2.62 11.05 -10.83
C ALA A 70 3.89 10.38 -10.28
N HIS A 71 4.85 11.22 -9.91
CA HIS A 71 6.14 10.82 -9.34
C HIS A 71 6.17 11.10 -7.84
N TYR A 72 6.73 10.17 -7.09
CA TYR A 72 6.71 10.15 -5.62
C TYR A 72 8.10 9.91 -5.05
N ILE A 73 8.38 10.50 -3.89
CA ILE A 73 9.60 10.27 -3.12
C ILE A 73 9.26 10.18 -1.62
N LEU A 74 9.79 9.16 -0.93
CA LEU A 74 9.71 9.12 0.53
C LEU A 74 10.70 10.12 1.14
N ILE A 75 10.25 10.83 2.17
CA ILE A 75 11.07 11.73 2.98
C ILE A 75 11.09 11.36 4.46
N ALA A 76 10.38 10.30 4.84
CA ALA A 76 10.40 9.71 6.17
C ALA A 76 10.08 8.21 6.10
N ASN A 77 10.42 7.48 7.17
CA ASN A 77 9.93 6.13 7.37
C ASN A 77 8.42 6.15 7.59
N ILE A 78 7.73 5.19 6.98
CA ILE A 78 6.28 5.02 7.11
C ILE A 78 6.02 3.74 7.92
N ASP A 79 5.28 3.85 9.02
CA ASP A 79 4.87 2.71 9.84
C ASP A 79 3.38 2.48 9.67
N LEU A 80 3.00 1.32 9.11
CA LEU A 80 1.62 0.91 8.83
C LEU A 80 1.10 -0.11 9.86
N THR A 81 1.88 -0.41 10.91
CA THR A 81 1.60 -1.50 11.85
C THR A 81 0.22 -1.38 12.48
N GLU A 82 -0.15 -0.19 12.96
CA GLU A 82 -1.47 0.05 13.55
C GLU A 82 -2.50 0.45 12.48
N ASP A 83 -2.08 1.20 11.45
CA ASP A 83 -2.99 1.72 10.44
C ASP A 83 -3.70 0.63 9.64
N THR A 84 -3.04 -0.51 9.45
CA THR A 84 -3.58 -1.65 8.68
C THR A 84 -4.16 -2.75 9.57
N ARG A 85 -4.41 -2.49 10.86
CA ARG A 85 -4.98 -3.43 11.84
C ARG A 85 -6.29 -2.91 12.43
N VAL A 86 -6.92 -3.69 13.32
CA VAL A 86 -8.22 -3.37 13.94
C VAL A 86 -8.20 -1.96 14.54
N GLY A 87 -9.06 -1.08 14.04
CA GLY A 87 -9.18 0.30 14.48
C GLY A 87 -8.30 1.30 13.72
N GLY A 88 -7.37 0.83 12.89
CA GLY A 88 -6.53 1.65 12.02
C GLY A 88 -7.27 2.23 10.82
N ALA A 89 -6.74 3.33 10.27
CA ALA A 89 -7.35 4.07 9.17
C ALA A 89 -7.48 3.25 7.87
N PHE A 90 -6.63 2.24 7.69
CA PHE A 90 -6.56 1.37 6.50
C PHE A 90 -6.89 -0.08 6.84
N TRP A 91 -7.67 -0.35 7.90
CA TRP A 91 -8.10 -1.69 8.28
C TRP A 91 -9.02 -2.37 7.24
N ASN A 92 -9.84 -1.57 6.55
CA ASN A 92 -10.78 -2.04 5.53
C ASN A 92 -11.58 -3.29 5.97
N ASP A 93 -12.24 -3.20 7.12
CA ASP A 93 -13.12 -4.24 7.68
C ASP A 93 -12.51 -5.65 7.73
N GLY A 94 -11.23 -5.77 8.09
CA GLY A 94 -10.54 -7.06 8.16
C GLY A 94 -9.53 -7.30 7.05
N GLN A 95 -9.56 -6.49 6.01
CA GLN A 95 -8.77 -6.73 4.81
C GLN A 95 -7.39 -6.07 4.83
N GLY A 96 -7.13 -5.19 5.80
CA GLY A 96 -5.90 -4.40 5.87
C GLY A 96 -5.73 -3.49 4.66
N TRP A 97 -4.47 -3.21 4.32
CA TRP A 97 -4.11 -2.34 3.21
C TRP A 97 -4.81 -2.76 1.91
N GLN A 98 -5.36 -1.76 1.21
CA GLN A 98 -5.89 -1.93 -0.14
C GLN A 98 -4.74 -1.65 -1.12
N PRO A 99 -4.31 -2.64 -1.94
CA PRO A 99 -3.26 -2.46 -2.94
C PRO A 99 -3.48 -1.21 -3.80
N ILE A 100 -2.39 -0.50 -4.08
CA ILE A 100 -2.40 0.64 -5.00
C ILE A 100 -2.48 0.11 -6.43
N GLY A 101 -3.61 0.39 -7.09
CA GLY A 101 -3.89 -0.11 -8.43
C GLY A 101 -4.06 -1.63 -8.51
N ASN A 102 -4.28 -2.12 -9.72
CA ASN A 102 -4.40 -3.54 -10.06
C ASN A 102 -4.02 -3.75 -11.54
N ARG A 103 -4.16 -4.95 -12.10
CA ARG A 103 -3.78 -5.23 -13.50
C ARG A 103 -4.58 -4.44 -14.55
N THR A 104 -5.73 -3.88 -14.20
CA THR A 104 -6.57 -3.05 -15.08
C THR A 104 -6.31 -1.57 -14.85
N THR A 105 -6.26 -1.14 -13.59
CA THR A 105 -5.99 0.23 -13.16
C THR A 105 -4.58 0.30 -12.59
N THR A 106 -3.59 0.35 -13.48
CA THR A 106 -2.17 0.16 -13.15
C THR A 106 -1.49 1.43 -12.64
N PHE A 107 -0.52 1.26 -11.74
CA PHE A 107 0.46 2.29 -11.43
C PHE A 107 1.39 2.52 -12.63
N ARG A 108 1.58 3.77 -13.03
CA ARG A 108 2.29 4.19 -14.25
C ARG A 108 3.45 5.15 -13.96
N GLY A 109 3.41 5.81 -12.82
CA GLY A 109 4.39 6.81 -12.40
C GLY A 109 5.63 6.21 -11.75
N SER A 110 6.29 6.96 -10.88
CA SER A 110 7.46 6.46 -10.16
C SER A 110 7.35 6.64 -8.65
N ILE A 111 7.96 5.74 -7.89
CA ILE A 111 8.20 5.93 -6.46
C ILE A 111 9.68 5.66 -6.16
N ASN A 112 10.32 6.61 -5.49
CA ASN A 112 11.65 6.44 -4.94
C ASN A 112 11.57 6.42 -3.41
N GLY A 113 11.89 5.28 -2.79
CA GLY A 113 11.89 5.18 -1.33
C GLY A 113 13.04 5.91 -0.64
N ASN A 114 14.06 6.36 -1.37
CA ASN A 114 15.10 7.27 -0.89
C ASN A 114 15.82 6.78 0.39
N GLY A 115 15.90 5.45 0.56
CA GLY A 115 16.48 4.81 1.74
C GLY A 115 15.56 4.69 2.96
N TYR A 116 14.34 5.22 2.89
CA TYR A 116 13.32 5.06 3.94
C TYR A 116 12.54 3.76 3.78
N THR A 117 11.98 3.30 4.90
CA THR A 117 11.26 2.04 4.99
C THR A 117 9.76 2.25 5.08
N ILE A 118 8.99 1.29 4.58
CA ILE A 118 7.56 1.12 4.88
C ILE A 118 7.44 -0.17 5.71
N THR A 119 6.94 -0.07 6.94
CA THR A 119 6.97 -1.19 7.91
C THR A 119 5.57 -1.64 8.32
N GLY A 120 5.41 -2.92 8.63
CA GLY A 120 4.24 -3.44 9.36
C GLY A 120 2.96 -3.56 8.54
N MET A 121 3.07 -3.53 7.20
CA MET A 121 1.92 -3.59 6.32
C MET A 121 1.20 -4.95 6.43
N TYR A 122 -0.09 -4.91 6.80
CA TYR A 122 -0.98 -6.07 6.78
C TYR A 122 -1.94 -6.03 5.58
N ILE A 123 -2.10 -7.17 4.91
CA ILE A 123 -3.13 -7.40 3.88
C ILE A 123 -3.77 -8.78 4.11
N ASN A 124 -5.10 -8.84 4.19
CA ASN A 124 -5.84 -10.10 4.29
C ASN A 124 -7.00 -10.15 3.31
N ARG A 125 -6.66 -10.53 2.08
CA ARG A 125 -7.56 -10.55 0.92
C ARG A 125 -7.48 -11.91 0.21
N PRO A 126 -7.77 -13.04 0.90
CA PRO A 126 -7.47 -14.39 0.41
C PRO A 126 -8.29 -14.80 -0.84
N ALA A 127 -9.35 -14.07 -1.16
CA ALA A 127 -10.17 -14.28 -2.35
C ALA A 127 -9.85 -13.31 -3.50
N GLN A 128 -8.84 -12.44 -3.35
CA GLN A 128 -8.50 -11.42 -4.33
C GLN A 128 -7.11 -11.65 -4.92
N ASN A 129 -6.98 -11.29 -6.20
CA ASN A 129 -5.72 -11.29 -6.93
C ASN A 129 -5.10 -9.88 -6.93
N ASP A 130 -3.89 -9.76 -7.45
CA ASP A 130 -3.15 -8.49 -7.56
C ASP A 130 -2.84 -7.90 -6.17
N ILE A 131 -2.19 -8.72 -5.35
CA ILE A 131 -1.89 -8.38 -3.96
C ILE A 131 -0.43 -7.97 -3.79
N GLY A 132 -0.21 -6.88 -3.07
CA GLY A 132 1.07 -6.27 -2.71
C GLY A 132 0.86 -4.82 -2.27
N LEU A 133 1.95 -4.06 -2.03
CA LEU A 133 1.83 -2.60 -1.87
C LEU A 133 1.14 -2.01 -3.12
N PHE A 134 1.62 -2.43 -4.30
CA PHE A 134 0.98 -2.19 -5.59
C PHE A 134 0.32 -3.47 -6.11
N GLY A 135 -0.92 -3.38 -6.56
CA GLY A 135 -1.58 -4.55 -7.15
C GLY A 135 -1.08 -4.83 -8.56
N GLY A 136 -0.85 -3.78 -9.36
CA GLY A 136 -0.32 -3.93 -10.70
C GLY A 136 0.38 -2.67 -11.24
N THR A 137 1.46 -2.88 -11.98
CA THR A 137 2.23 -1.82 -12.64
C THR A 137 2.07 -1.87 -14.16
N PHE A 138 2.26 -0.73 -14.81
CA PHE A 138 2.37 -0.58 -16.24
C PHE A 138 3.85 -0.52 -16.67
N GLY A 139 4.13 -0.65 -17.97
CA GLY A 139 5.49 -0.63 -18.52
C GLY A 139 6.30 0.63 -18.23
N SER A 140 5.64 1.76 -17.98
CA SER A 140 6.31 3.02 -17.61
C SER A 140 6.62 3.14 -16.11
N ALA A 141 6.09 2.24 -15.28
CA ALA A 141 6.26 2.36 -13.85
C ALA A 141 7.71 2.15 -13.43
N ASP A 142 8.19 2.99 -12.52
CA ASP A 142 9.53 2.89 -11.94
C ASP A 142 9.45 2.84 -10.40
N ILE A 143 9.71 1.68 -9.83
CA ILE A 143 9.75 1.45 -8.39
C ILE A 143 11.20 1.26 -7.96
N ASN A 144 11.71 2.23 -7.21
CA ASN A 144 13.10 2.30 -6.80
C ASN A 144 13.23 2.42 -5.28
N GLN A 145 14.21 1.73 -4.70
CA GLN A 145 14.55 1.86 -3.28
C GLN A 145 13.35 1.75 -2.34
N THR A 146 12.34 0.95 -2.71
CA THR A 146 11.14 0.77 -1.88
C THR A 146 11.35 -0.43 -0.97
N LEU A 147 11.49 -0.17 0.32
CA LEU A 147 11.94 -1.13 1.31
C LEU A 147 10.78 -1.52 2.22
N LEU A 148 10.21 -2.70 2.03
CA LEU A 148 9.10 -3.22 2.82
C LEU A 148 9.62 -4.09 3.95
N LEU A 149 9.34 -3.69 5.19
CA LEU A 149 9.74 -4.44 6.39
C LEU A 149 8.53 -5.03 7.09
N ASN A 150 8.66 -6.29 7.52
CA ASN A 150 7.70 -6.98 8.38
C ASN A 150 6.27 -6.95 7.80
N VAL A 151 6.13 -7.31 6.52
CA VAL A 151 4.80 -7.43 5.91
C VAL A 151 4.12 -8.72 6.37
N GLU A 152 2.80 -8.70 6.47
CA GLU A 152 1.97 -9.89 6.63
C GLU A 152 0.87 -9.85 5.57
N ILE A 153 1.07 -10.61 4.50
CA ILE A 153 0.23 -10.56 3.31
C ILE A 153 -0.44 -11.91 3.10
N SER A 154 -1.75 -11.88 2.86
CA SER A 154 -2.57 -13.00 2.43
C SER A 154 -3.40 -12.60 1.21
N GLY A 155 -3.16 -13.26 0.08
CA GLY A 155 -3.85 -13.07 -1.18
C GLY A 155 -4.28 -14.40 -1.82
N SER A 156 -4.85 -14.32 -3.03
CA SER A 156 -5.21 -15.49 -3.85
C SER A 156 -4.09 -15.83 -4.85
N ASP A 157 -4.34 -15.77 -6.16
CA ASP A 157 -3.52 -16.40 -7.20
C ASP A 157 -2.31 -15.58 -7.64
N ILE A 158 -2.24 -14.31 -7.26
CA ILE A 158 -1.22 -13.37 -7.74
C ILE A 158 -0.89 -12.43 -6.59
N SER A 159 0.16 -12.79 -5.86
CA SER A 159 0.54 -12.15 -4.61
C SER A 159 2.04 -11.92 -4.58
N GLY A 160 2.44 -10.66 -4.43
CA GLY A 160 3.82 -10.26 -4.21
C GLY A 160 3.91 -9.37 -2.97
N GLY A 161 5.05 -9.37 -2.29
CA GLY A 161 5.26 -8.42 -1.20
C GLY A 161 5.11 -6.96 -1.63
N LEU A 162 5.83 -6.60 -2.71
CA LEU A 162 5.85 -5.26 -3.25
C LEU A 162 4.85 -5.07 -4.39
N VAL A 163 4.83 -5.99 -5.36
CA VAL A 163 3.94 -5.91 -6.53
C VAL A 163 3.28 -7.25 -6.83
N GLY A 164 1.96 -7.27 -6.95
CA GLY A 164 1.23 -8.45 -7.45
C GLY A 164 1.58 -8.74 -8.91
N TRP A 165 1.22 -7.81 -9.80
CA TRP A 165 1.40 -7.91 -11.26
C TRP A 165 2.42 -6.89 -11.79
N ASN A 166 3.65 -7.31 -12.07
CA ASN A 166 4.69 -6.41 -12.59
C ASN A 166 4.76 -6.38 -14.12
N ASN A 167 4.66 -5.18 -14.69
CA ASN A 167 4.99 -4.86 -16.09
C ASN A 167 6.07 -3.76 -16.16
N GLY A 168 6.39 -3.11 -15.04
CA GLY A 168 7.35 -2.00 -14.96
C GLY A 168 8.76 -2.39 -14.48
N THR A 169 9.55 -1.39 -14.12
CA THR A 169 10.89 -1.57 -13.58
C THR A 169 10.86 -1.56 -12.06
N ILE A 170 11.43 -2.60 -11.45
CA ILE A 170 11.67 -2.67 -10.00
C ILE A 170 13.18 -2.78 -9.76
N ARG A 171 13.73 -1.87 -8.97
CA ARG A 171 15.15 -1.92 -8.60
C ARG A 171 15.45 -1.49 -7.18
N ASN A 172 16.55 -2.01 -6.64
CA ASN A 172 17.07 -1.65 -5.31
C ASN A 172 16.03 -1.82 -4.18
N SER A 173 15.06 -2.73 -4.36
CA SER A 173 13.90 -2.86 -3.49
C SER A 173 13.91 -4.21 -2.80
N TYR A 174 13.33 -4.30 -1.60
CA TYR A 174 13.27 -5.58 -0.91
C TYR A 174 12.07 -5.69 0.02
N THR A 175 11.74 -6.94 0.36
CA THR A 175 10.66 -7.28 1.28
C THR A 175 11.16 -8.23 2.37
N THR A 176 10.69 -8.02 3.61
CA THR A 176 10.80 -8.97 4.72
C THR A 176 9.41 -9.27 5.31
N GLY A 177 9.25 -10.39 6.00
CA GLY A 177 7.97 -10.78 6.62
C GLY A 177 7.40 -12.08 6.05
N THR A 178 6.10 -12.11 5.78
CA THR A 178 5.40 -13.30 5.25
C THR A 178 4.45 -12.93 4.12
N VAL A 179 4.51 -13.71 3.03
CA VAL A 179 3.60 -13.61 1.89
C VAL A 179 2.91 -14.95 1.67
N ASN A 180 1.60 -14.98 1.87
CA ASN A 180 0.76 -16.14 1.64
C ASN A 180 -0.10 -15.90 0.39
N GLY A 181 -0.07 -16.85 -0.53
CA GLY A 181 -0.95 -16.88 -1.70
C GLY A 181 -1.32 -18.31 -2.07
N ARG A 182 -2.01 -18.48 -3.19
CA ARG A 182 -2.36 -19.79 -3.75
C ARG A 182 -1.46 -20.14 -4.94
N MET A 183 -1.46 -19.25 -5.94
CA MET A 183 -0.68 -19.38 -7.16
C MET A 183 0.27 -18.17 -7.30
N ASN A 184 1.25 -18.25 -8.20
CA ASN A 184 2.16 -17.15 -8.59
C ASN A 184 2.54 -16.24 -7.43
N THR A 185 3.07 -16.84 -6.37
CA THR A 185 3.33 -16.16 -5.10
C THR A 185 4.82 -15.90 -4.99
N GLY A 186 5.19 -14.63 -4.84
CA GLY A 186 6.58 -14.24 -4.70
C GLY A 186 6.83 -13.34 -3.50
N GLY A 187 7.99 -13.48 -2.87
CA GLY A 187 8.34 -12.62 -1.73
C GLY A 187 8.43 -11.14 -2.09
N LEU A 188 8.83 -10.79 -3.32
CA LEU A 188 8.83 -9.43 -3.84
C LEU A 188 7.74 -9.20 -4.90
N VAL A 189 7.66 -10.09 -5.91
CA VAL A 189 6.74 -9.94 -7.05
C VAL A 189 5.95 -11.23 -7.28
N GLY A 190 4.63 -11.14 -7.47
CA GLY A 190 3.82 -12.30 -7.83
C GLY A 190 4.15 -12.79 -9.25
N ILE A 191 3.82 -11.97 -10.25
CA ILE A 191 4.11 -12.22 -11.66
C ILE A 191 4.96 -11.09 -12.23
N ASN A 192 6.04 -11.42 -12.93
CA ASN A 192 6.82 -10.50 -13.73
C ASN A 192 6.62 -10.81 -15.23
N ARG A 193 6.05 -9.86 -15.99
CA ARG A 193 5.72 -10.07 -17.41
C ARG A 193 6.04 -8.90 -18.30
N GLY A 194 5.84 -9.07 -19.62
CA GLY A 194 6.14 -8.15 -20.74
C GLY A 194 6.54 -6.72 -20.32
N SER A 195 7.67 -6.17 -20.72
CA SER A 195 8.37 -4.99 -20.17
C SER A 195 8.88 -5.07 -18.72
N GLY A 196 8.34 -5.94 -17.89
CA GLY A 196 8.73 -6.12 -16.50
C GLY A 196 10.20 -6.52 -16.32
N SER A 197 10.87 -5.87 -15.36
CA SER A 197 12.24 -6.17 -14.97
C SER A 197 12.45 -6.02 -13.46
N VAL A 198 13.31 -6.87 -12.90
CA VAL A 198 13.69 -6.83 -11.49
C VAL A 198 15.21 -6.83 -11.39
N SER A 199 15.80 -5.89 -10.67
CA SER A 199 17.26 -5.83 -10.52
C SER A 199 17.71 -5.34 -9.14
N ASN A 200 18.88 -5.78 -8.67
CA ASN A 200 19.45 -5.38 -7.37
C ASN A 200 18.45 -5.47 -6.21
N SER A 201 17.55 -6.46 -6.25
CA SER A 201 16.41 -6.55 -5.35
C SER A 201 16.43 -7.88 -4.63
N HIS A 202 15.84 -7.96 -3.45
CA HIS A 202 15.87 -9.21 -2.70
C HIS A 202 14.61 -9.41 -1.84
N SER A 203 14.45 -10.64 -1.36
CA SER A 203 13.41 -10.97 -0.41
C SER A 203 13.96 -11.87 0.68
N THR A 204 13.62 -11.54 1.93
CA THR A 204 13.82 -12.43 3.08
C THR A 204 12.48 -12.92 3.64
N ALA A 205 11.38 -12.60 2.97
CA ALA A 205 10.05 -13.01 3.40
C ALA A 205 9.87 -14.53 3.25
N ALA A 206 9.24 -15.15 4.23
CA ALA A 206 8.72 -16.51 4.09
C ALA A 206 7.54 -16.49 3.11
N VAL A 207 7.54 -17.40 2.13
CA VAL A 207 6.55 -17.42 1.07
C VAL A 207 5.80 -18.74 1.09
N HIS A 208 4.48 -18.70 1.24
CA HIS A 208 3.64 -19.90 1.22
C HIS A 208 2.69 -19.86 0.03
N GLY A 209 2.58 -20.98 -0.67
CA GLY A 209 1.58 -21.18 -1.72
C GLY A 209 1.55 -22.63 -2.20
N SER A 210 0.61 -22.95 -3.09
CA SER A 210 0.43 -24.30 -3.62
C SER A 210 0.92 -24.48 -5.06
N GLU A 211 1.09 -23.38 -5.81
CA GLU A 211 1.46 -23.40 -7.24
C GLU A 211 2.37 -22.21 -7.60
N ALA A 212 3.42 -22.45 -8.37
CA ALA A 212 4.39 -21.43 -8.83
C ALA A 212 4.78 -20.44 -7.71
N VAL A 213 5.46 -20.95 -6.68
CA VAL A 213 5.94 -20.18 -5.54
C VAL A 213 7.43 -19.94 -5.69
N GLY A 214 7.88 -18.71 -5.50
CA GLY A 214 9.29 -18.36 -5.57
C GLY A 214 9.69 -17.36 -4.48
N GLY A 215 10.87 -17.53 -3.88
CA GLY A 215 11.32 -16.67 -2.79
C GLY A 215 11.41 -15.18 -3.18
N LEU A 216 11.67 -14.87 -4.45
CA LEU A 216 11.71 -13.51 -4.99
C LEU A 216 10.52 -13.21 -5.91
N VAL A 217 10.36 -14.01 -6.97
CA VAL A 217 9.30 -13.87 -7.98
C VAL A 217 8.59 -15.21 -8.12
N GLY A 218 7.25 -15.22 -8.10
CA GLY A 218 6.45 -16.44 -8.29
C GLY A 218 6.55 -16.99 -9.72
N THR A 219 6.18 -16.16 -10.70
CA THR A 219 6.29 -16.48 -12.13
C THR A 219 7.01 -15.37 -12.89
N ASN A 220 7.99 -15.75 -13.71
CA ASN A 220 8.73 -14.82 -14.59
C ASN A 220 8.56 -15.23 -16.05
N ASP A 221 7.87 -14.41 -16.84
CA ASP A 221 7.64 -14.69 -18.26
C ASP A 221 8.95 -14.65 -19.07
N THR A 222 8.96 -15.36 -20.19
CA THR A 222 10.10 -15.44 -21.11
C THR A 222 10.61 -14.04 -21.50
N GLY A 223 11.93 -13.87 -21.41
CA GLY A 223 12.62 -12.64 -21.77
C GLY A 223 12.43 -11.48 -20.77
N ARG A 224 11.97 -11.75 -19.54
CA ARG A 224 11.99 -10.76 -18.46
C ARG A 224 13.26 -10.91 -17.62
N PRO A 225 14.13 -9.88 -17.55
CA PRO A 225 15.37 -9.96 -16.80
C PRO A 225 15.11 -9.88 -15.29
N ILE A 226 15.74 -10.82 -14.57
CA ILE A 226 15.95 -10.76 -13.13
C ILE A 226 17.48 -10.81 -12.92
N THR A 227 18.08 -9.72 -12.46
CA THR A 227 19.54 -9.59 -12.38
C THR A 227 19.99 -9.14 -10.99
N THR A 228 21.13 -9.65 -10.52
CA THR A 228 21.74 -9.25 -9.24
C THR A 228 20.74 -9.27 -8.08
N SER A 229 19.87 -10.27 -8.06
CA SER A 229 18.75 -10.37 -7.13
C SER A 229 18.71 -11.75 -6.48
N TYR A 230 18.27 -11.82 -5.24
CA TYR A 230 18.33 -13.06 -4.45
C TYR A 230 17.14 -13.19 -3.48
N ALA A 231 16.91 -14.40 -2.98
CA ALA A 231 15.96 -14.63 -1.89
C ALA A 231 16.58 -15.56 -0.84
N THR A 232 16.19 -15.37 0.42
CA THR A 232 16.70 -16.16 1.56
C THR A 232 15.61 -16.63 2.53
N GLY A 233 14.36 -16.18 2.35
CA GLY A 233 13.24 -16.67 3.16
C GLY A 233 12.82 -18.08 2.75
N ASP A 234 12.18 -18.78 3.68
CA ASP A 234 11.64 -20.12 3.46
C ASP A 234 10.53 -20.10 2.40
N VAL A 235 10.45 -21.17 1.60
CA VAL A 235 9.47 -21.36 0.51
C VAL A 235 8.89 -22.76 0.57
#